data_AF-A0A4P9W2J7-F1
#
_entry.id   AF-A0A4P9W2J7-F1
#
_cell.length_a   1.000
_cell.length_b   1.000
_cell.length_c   1.000
_cell.angle_alpha   90.00
_cell.angle_beta   90.00
_cell.angle_gamma   90.00
#
_symmetry.space_group_name_H-M   'P 1'
#
loop_
_entity.id
_entity.type
_entity.pdbx_description
1 polymer ?
#
loop_
_entity_poly.entity_id
_entity_poly.type
_entity_poly.pdbx_seq_one_letter_code
_entity_poly.pdbx_strand_id
1 'polypeptide(L)'
;MPNSTTTATASTNATGISNAYDADTRVTRIPPAAGADASYSAVITDRWFAGSVPHGGYIVAIVFNAILTHFEGEGQGTPLSLDISYLSPVRSA
;
A
#
# COMPACT_ATOMS: atom_id res chain seq x y z
N MET A 1 11.84 33.01 -27.76
CA MET A 1 12.38 32.05 -26.78
C MET A 1 12.09 30.64 -27.32
N PRO A 2 13.08 29.85 -27.75
CA PRO A 2 12.82 28.47 -28.20
C PRO A 2 12.50 27.58 -26.99
N ASN A 3 11.45 26.76 -27.13
CA ASN A 3 10.99 25.80 -26.13
C ASN A 3 11.75 24.48 -26.33
N SER A 4 12.61 24.11 -25.37
CA SER A 4 13.32 22.83 -25.39
C SER A 4 12.42 21.74 -24.83
N THR A 5 11.82 20.93 -25.69
CA THR A 5 11.13 19.70 -25.29
C THR A 5 12.16 18.61 -25.05
N THR A 6 12.54 18.40 -23.78
CA THR A 6 13.34 17.24 -23.38
C THR A 6 12.39 16.06 -23.18
N THR A 7 12.36 15.14 -24.14
CA THR A 7 11.74 13.82 -23.98
C THR A 7 12.60 13.00 -23.02
N ALA A 8 12.16 12.85 -21.77
CA ALA A 8 12.78 11.92 -20.82
C ALA A 8 12.34 10.49 -21.19
N THR A 9 13.24 9.74 -21.83
CA THR A 9 13.09 8.30 -22.04
C THR A 9 13.17 7.61 -20.69
N ALA A 10 12.05 7.09 -20.18
CA ALA A 10 12.04 6.29 -18.97
C ALA A 10 12.86 5.00 -19.21
N SER A 11 14.02 4.92 -18.57
CA SER A 11 14.87 3.73 -18.54
C SER A 11 14.13 2.63 -17.80
N THR A 12 13.63 1.65 -18.56
CA THR A 12 13.06 0.40 -18.07
C THR A 12 14.21 -0.54 -17.74
N ASN A 13 14.72 -0.48 -16.51
CA ASN A 13 15.57 -1.51 -15.92
C ASN A 13 15.50 -1.44 -14.39
N ALA A 14 14.35 -1.83 -13.83
CA ALA A 14 14.25 -2.18 -12.41
C ALA A 14 14.14 -3.70 -12.31
N THR A 15 15.29 -4.37 -12.32
CA THR A 15 15.38 -5.77 -11.89
C THR A 15 15.08 -5.77 -10.39
N GLY A 16 13.80 -5.85 -10.06
CA GLY A 16 13.24 -5.51 -8.76
C GLY A 16 13.76 -6.41 -7.65
N ILE A 17 14.63 -5.86 -6.81
CA ILE A 17 14.77 -6.34 -5.44
C ILE A 17 13.48 -5.94 -4.73
N SER A 18 12.45 -6.77 -4.87
CA SER A 18 11.32 -6.74 -3.95
C SER A 18 11.86 -7.23 -2.61
N ASN A 19 12.14 -6.31 -1.69
CA ASN A 19 12.48 -6.74 -0.34
C ASN A 19 11.27 -7.46 0.28
N ALA A 20 11.49 -8.31 1.30
CA ALA A 20 10.40 -9.10 1.89
C ALA A 20 9.27 -8.22 2.46
N TYR A 21 9.60 -7.02 2.92
CA TYR A 21 8.64 -6.06 3.43
C TYR A 21 7.74 -5.48 2.31
N ASP A 22 8.31 -5.13 1.15
CA ASP A 22 7.54 -4.65 -0.01
C ASP A 22 6.61 -5.75 -0.55
N ALA A 23 7.05 -7.01 -0.51
CA ALA A 23 6.22 -8.15 -0.88
C ALA A 23 5.06 -8.35 0.11
N ASP A 24 5.36 -8.32 1.41
CA ASP A 24 4.39 -8.61 2.48
C ASP A 24 3.44 -7.44 2.78
N THR A 25 3.74 -6.22 2.30
CA THR A 25 2.87 -5.04 2.42
C THR A 25 2.11 -4.70 1.14
N ARG A 26 2.31 -5.48 0.06
CA ARG A 26 1.62 -5.27 -1.21
C ARG A 26 0.12 -5.48 -1.04
N VAL A 27 -0.65 -4.63 -1.71
CA VAL A 27 -2.10 -4.75 -1.82
C VAL A 27 -2.53 -4.96 -3.26
N THR A 28 -3.67 -5.61 -3.45
CA THR A 28 -4.32 -5.77 -4.75
C THR A 28 -5.68 -5.11 -4.71
N ARG A 29 -5.99 -4.26 -5.68
CA ARG A 29 -7.33 -3.68 -5.81
C ARG A 29 -8.33 -4.77 -6.17
N ILE A 30 -9.48 -4.78 -5.50
CA ILE A 30 -10.58 -5.73 -5.72
C ILE A 30 -11.88 -4.96 -6.00
N PRO A 31 -12.94 -5.63 -6.49
CA PRO A 31 -14.24 -5.00 -6.63
C PRO A 31 -14.69 -4.34 -5.31
N PRO A 32 -15.20 -3.10 -5.34
CA PRO A 32 -15.59 -2.39 -4.13
C PRO A 32 -16.73 -3.11 -3.41
N ALA A 33 -16.64 -3.17 -2.08
CA ALA A 33 -17.75 -3.58 -1.23
C ALA A 33 -18.92 -2.58 -1.34
N ALA A 34 -20.13 -3.02 -0.98
CA ALA A 34 -21.30 -2.16 -1.00
C ALA A 34 -21.09 -0.91 -0.11
N GLY A 35 -21.18 0.27 -0.71
CA GLY A 35 -21.00 1.56 -0.02
C GLY A 35 -19.55 2.04 0.12
N ALA A 36 -18.58 1.37 -0.50
CA ALA A 36 -17.18 1.80 -0.51
C ALA A 36 -16.75 2.34 -1.88
N ASP A 37 -15.93 3.40 -1.90
CA ASP A 37 -15.36 3.97 -3.15
C ASP A 37 -14.30 3.04 -3.77
N ALA A 38 -13.55 2.32 -2.92
CA ALA A 38 -12.56 1.33 -3.33
C ALA A 38 -12.44 0.22 -2.30
N SER A 39 -11.92 -0.93 -2.72
CA SER A 39 -11.57 -2.03 -1.82
C SER A 39 -10.26 -2.67 -2.25
N TYR A 40 -9.53 -3.17 -1.26
CA TYR A 40 -8.19 -3.72 -1.43
C TYR A 40 -8.06 -5.02 -0.62
N SER A 41 -7.28 -5.96 -1.14
CA SER A 41 -6.92 -7.22 -0.49
C SER A 41 -5.41 -7.29 -0.25
N ALA A 42 -5.02 -7.87 0.89
CA ALA A 42 -3.65 -8.09 1.30
C ALA A 42 -3.53 -9.45 1.98
N VAL A 43 -2.34 -10.06 1.96
CA VAL A 43 -2.03 -11.29 2.69
C VAL A 43 -1.20 -10.92 3.92
N ILE A 44 -1.68 -11.33 5.09
CA ILE A 44 -0.98 -11.10 6.36
C ILE A 44 -0.02 -12.26 6.62
N THR A 45 1.29 -11.99 6.70
CA THR A 45 2.31 -13.00 7.00
C THR A 45 2.73 -12.94 8.46
N ASP A 46 3.06 -14.10 9.04
CA ASP A 46 3.46 -14.24 10.45
C ASP A 46 4.85 -13.64 10.77
N ARG A 47 5.67 -13.40 9.74
CA ARG A 47 7.01 -12.79 9.82
C ARG A 47 7.04 -11.51 10.65
N TRP A 48 5.97 -10.73 10.63
CA TRP A 48 5.87 -9.41 11.26
C TRP A 48 4.96 -9.43 12.50
N PHE A 49 4.78 -10.58 13.13
CA PHE A 49 3.93 -10.70 14.31
C PHE A 49 4.68 -10.31 15.58
N ALA A 50 3.95 -9.72 16.52
CA ALA A 50 4.36 -9.54 17.91
C ALA A 50 3.68 -10.63 18.75
N GLY A 51 4.34 -11.79 18.88
CA GLY A 51 3.73 -12.97 19.48
C GLY A 51 2.71 -13.61 18.54
N SER A 52 1.44 -13.71 18.96
CA SER A 52 0.37 -14.34 18.18
C SER A 52 -0.46 -13.37 17.34
N VAL A 53 -0.11 -12.08 17.33
CA VAL A 53 -0.86 -11.03 16.61
C VAL A 53 0.05 -10.24 15.67
N PRO A 54 -0.47 -9.73 14.55
CA PRO A 54 0.29 -8.84 13.68
C PRO A 54 0.79 -7.60 14.43
N HIS A 55 2.04 -7.18 14.18
CA HIS A 55 2.53 -5.91 14.71
C HIS A 55 1.70 -4.75 14.13
N GLY A 56 1.29 -3.80 14.98
CA GLY A 56 0.43 -2.68 14.55
C GLY A 56 1.03 -1.91 13.37
N GLY A 57 2.33 -1.59 13.43
CA GLY A 57 3.03 -0.90 12.34
C GLY A 57 3.03 -1.66 11.00
N TYR A 58 2.97 -2.99 11.03
CA TYR A 58 2.84 -3.80 9.81
C TYR A 58 1.45 -3.65 9.19
N ILE A 59 0.40 -3.66 10.00
CA ILE A 59 -0.97 -3.37 9.55
C ILE A 59 -1.07 -1.93 9.01
N VAL A 60 -0.46 -0.95 9.68
CA VAL A 60 -0.40 0.44 9.17
C VAL A 60 0.24 0.47 7.78
N ALA A 61 1.36 -0.23 7.58
CA ALA A 61 2.06 -0.23 6.31
C ALA A 61 1.19 -0.76 5.16
N ILE A 62 0.45 -1.85 5.39
CA ILE A 62 -0.48 -2.41 4.41
C ILE A 62 -1.59 -1.41 4.07
N VAL A 63 -2.21 -0.82 5.08
CA VAL A 63 -3.30 0.16 4.89
C VAL A 63 -2.77 1.39 4.15
N PHE A 64 -1.59 1.88 4.53
CA PHE A 64 -0.97 3.03 3.88
C PHE A 64 -0.62 2.74 2.42
N ASN A 65 -0.18 1.52 2.09
CA ASN A 65 0.08 1.12 0.71
C ASN A 65 -1.22 1.11 -0.14
N ALA A 66 -2.35 0.71 0.44
CA ALA A 66 -3.66 0.84 -0.22
C ALA A 66 -4.07 2.29 -0.46
N ILE A 67 -3.82 3.17 0.51
CA ILE A 67 -4.08 4.61 0.38
C ILE A 67 -3.22 5.21 -0.74
N LEU A 68 -1.92 4.92 -0.76
CA LEU A 68 -1.03 5.41 -1.81
C LEU A 68 -1.43 4.88 -3.19
N THR A 69 -1.72 3.58 -3.30
CA THR A 69 -2.18 2.96 -4.55
C THR A 69 -3.46 3.61 -5.06
N HIS A 70 -4.38 3.97 -4.16
CA HIS A 70 -5.63 4.65 -4.51
C HIS A 70 -5.37 6.05 -5.07
N PHE A 71 -4.65 6.87 -4.32
CA PHE A 71 -4.48 8.29 -4.63
C PHE A 71 -3.49 8.55 -5.77
N GLU A 72 -2.49 7.68 -5.96
CA GLU A 72 -1.64 7.71 -7.14
C GLU A 72 -2.47 7.54 -8.42
N GLY A 73 -3.45 6.62 -8.41
CA GLY A 73 -4.39 6.41 -9.53
C GLY A 73 -5.33 7.59 -9.80
N GLU A 74 -5.52 8.48 -8.81
CA GLU A 74 -6.38 9.66 -8.91
C GLU A 74 -5.61 10.96 -9.18
N GLY A 75 -4.28 10.90 -9.28
CA GLY A 75 -3.43 12.08 -9.44
C GLY A 75 -3.40 12.96 -8.19
N GLN A 76 -3.73 12.41 -7.02
CA GLN A 76 -3.68 13.12 -5.74
C GLN A 76 -2.29 12.99 -5.10
N GLY A 77 -1.94 13.97 -4.25
CA GLY A 77 -0.62 14.06 -3.60
C GLY A 77 -0.43 13.08 -2.43
N THR A 78 0.77 13.11 -1.83
CA THR A 78 1.11 12.28 -0.67
C THR A 78 0.23 12.61 0.56
N PRO A 79 -0.30 11.61 1.28
CA PRO A 79 -1.07 11.84 2.50
C PRO A 79 -0.28 12.64 3.55
N LEU A 80 -0.92 13.61 4.19
CA LEU A 80 -0.30 14.49 5.21
C LEU A 80 -0.45 13.97 6.65
N SER A 81 -1.56 13.31 6.95
CA SER A 81 -1.87 12.75 8.25
C SER A 81 -2.65 11.45 8.12
N LEU A 82 -2.53 10.60 9.14
CA LEU A 82 -3.22 9.33 9.20
C LEU A 82 -3.63 9.08 10.66
N ASP A 83 -4.93 8.86 10.88
CA ASP A 83 -5.48 8.41 12.15
C ASP A 83 -5.88 6.94 12.02
N ILE A 84 -5.46 6.11 12.99
CA ILE A 84 -5.73 4.66 12.98
C ILE A 84 -6.26 4.24 14.33
N SER A 85 -7.46 3.65 14.29
CA SER A 85 -8.08 2.99 15.44
C SER A 85 -8.08 1.48 15.23
N TYR A 86 -7.42 0.74 16.11
CA TYR A 86 -7.45 -0.73 16.12
C TYR A 86 -8.68 -1.22 16.88
N LEU A 87 -9.69 -1.70 16.15
CA LEU A 87 -10.99 -2.04 16.73
C LEU A 87 -11.04 -3.45 17.33
N SER A 88 -10.20 -4.37 16.87
CA SER A 88 -10.08 -5.73 17.41
C SER A 88 -8.75 -6.34 16.97
N PRO A 89 -8.04 -7.09 17.82
CA PRO A 89 -6.94 -7.93 17.36
C PRO A 89 -7.51 -9.03 16.47
N VAL A 90 -6.98 -9.19 15.26
CA VAL A 90 -7.34 -10.28 14.35
C VAL A 90 -6.98 -11.59 15.06
N ARG A 91 -7.97 -12.40 15.45
CA ARG A 91 -7.75 -13.77 15.90
C ARG A 91 -7.78 -14.68 14.68
N SER A 92 -6.72 -15.43 14.45
CA SER A 92 -6.79 -16.63 13.61
C SER A 92 -7.84 -17.56 14.22
N ALA A 93 -8.83 -17.98 13.43
CA ALA A 93 -9.78 -19.03 13.80
C ALA A 93 -9.10 -20.40 13.81
#